data_AF-A0A7V3U4N1-F1
#
_entry.id   AF-A0A7V3U4N1-F1
#
_cell.length_a   1.000
_cell.length_b   1.000
_cell.length_c   1.000
_cell.angle_alpha   90.00
_cell.angle_beta   90.00
_cell.angle_gamma   90.00
#
_symmetry.space_group_name_H-M   'P 1'
#
loop_
_entity.id
_entity.type
_entity.pdbx_description
1 polymer ?
#
loop_
_entity_poly.entity_id
_entity_poly.type
_entity_poly.pdbx_seq_one_letter_code
_entity_poly.pdbx_strand_id
1 'polypeptide(L)'
;MELDMDWVMGAQANTSAIERRVKSLPGRRSVKKDYQAAWMLKAITMIDLTTLSGDDTPGRVRRLCAKARQPVRADILEALGMEGITTGAVCVYHEMVETAVAALEGTGIPVAAVSTGFPAGLSPYHLRVAEIGESVKAGASEIDIVISRRHVLTGNWQALYNEMRDFRAACGDAHVKAILATGELGSLRNVARASLVCMMAGADFIKTSTGKEAVNATLPVSLVMMRAIRDYHARTGFRVGYKPAGGISKAKDAVTYLTLLKDELGDRWLSPDLFRFGASSLLGDLERQLEHHVTGNYSASYRHAIG
;
A
#
# COMPACT_ATOMS: atom_id res chain seq x y z
N MET A 1 -12.67 -11.70 14.08
CA MET A 1 -12.43 -12.67 15.17
C MET A 1 -12.28 -11.91 16.48
N GLU A 2 -12.47 -12.55 17.64
CA GLU A 2 -12.19 -11.89 18.94
C GLU A 2 -10.69 -11.58 19.11
N LEU A 3 -10.38 -10.58 19.92
CA LEU A 3 -9.01 -10.17 20.21
C LEU A 3 -8.30 -11.24 21.06
N ASP A 4 -7.21 -11.81 20.54
CA ASP A 4 -6.35 -12.75 21.26
C ASP A 4 -5.15 -12.00 21.85
N MET A 5 -5.27 -11.59 23.12
CA MET A 5 -4.23 -10.83 23.81
C MET A 5 -2.97 -11.63 24.08
N ASP A 6 -3.05 -12.96 24.24
CA ASP A 6 -1.87 -13.80 24.45
C ASP A 6 -1.01 -13.84 23.19
N TRP A 7 -1.64 -13.94 22.02
CA TRP A 7 -0.93 -13.87 20.75
C TRP A 7 -0.30 -12.50 20.52
N VAL A 8 -1.04 -11.42 20.78
CA VAL A 8 -0.52 -10.05 20.66
C VAL A 8 0.69 -9.87 21.60
N MET A 9 0.57 -10.24 22.87
CA MET A 9 1.65 -10.05 23.83
C MET A 9 2.84 -10.99 23.57
N GLY A 10 2.59 -12.18 23.05
CA GLY A 10 3.59 -13.15 22.61
C GLY A 10 4.36 -12.73 21.35
N ALA A 11 3.82 -11.83 20.51
CA ALA A 11 4.51 -11.36 19.32
C ALA A 11 5.81 -10.60 19.66
N GLN A 12 6.94 -11.12 19.17
CA GLN A 12 8.26 -10.54 19.34
C GLN A 12 8.88 -10.17 18.00
N ALA A 13 9.78 -9.18 18.02
CA ALA A 13 10.58 -8.78 16.86
C ALA A 13 12.04 -8.58 17.29
N ASN A 14 12.92 -9.50 16.90
CA ASN A 14 14.36 -9.34 17.12
C ASN A 14 14.95 -8.41 16.05
N THR A 15 15.06 -7.12 16.39
CA THR A 15 15.52 -6.06 15.48
C THR A 15 16.82 -6.40 14.78
N SER A 16 17.84 -6.83 15.52
CA SER A 16 19.16 -7.14 14.96
C SER A 16 19.11 -8.30 13.94
N ALA A 17 18.32 -9.34 14.23
CA ALA A 17 18.14 -10.45 13.30
C ALA A 17 17.36 -10.03 12.04
N ILE A 18 16.33 -9.21 12.21
CA ILE A 18 15.53 -8.64 11.11
C ILE A 18 16.40 -7.79 10.20
N GLU A 19 17.18 -6.87 10.76
CA GLU A 19 18.10 -6.00 10.01
C GLU A 19 19.14 -6.79 9.23
N ARG A 20 19.77 -7.80 9.87
CA ARG A 20 20.71 -8.70 9.17
C ARG A 20 20.04 -9.44 8.01
N ARG A 21 18.81 -9.93 8.19
CA ARG A 21 18.07 -10.63 7.13
C ARG A 21 17.84 -9.72 5.94
N VAL A 22 17.26 -8.54 6.17
CA VAL A 22 16.88 -7.64 5.07
C VAL A 22 18.08 -7.01 4.37
N LYS A 23 19.19 -6.76 5.09
CA LYS A 23 20.44 -6.25 4.50
C LYS A 23 20.99 -7.16 3.39
N SER A 24 20.72 -8.46 3.48
CA SER A 24 21.19 -9.44 2.48
C SER A 24 20.32 -9.53 1.22
N LEU A 25 19.10 -8.97 1.23
CA LEU A 25 18.13 -9.14 0.14
C LEU A 25 18.58 -8.48 -1.18
N PRO A 26 19.01 -7.19 -1.21
CA PRO A 26 19.29 -6.52 -2.48
C PRO A 26 20.46 -7.13 -3.25
N GLY A 27 21.41 -7.76 -2.56
CA GLY A 27 22.65 -8.28 -3.14
C GLY A 27 22.62 -9.75 -3.57
N ARG A 28 21.72 -10.58 -3.01
CA ARG A 28 21.72 -12.03 -3.25
C ARG A 28 20.80 -12.50 -4.36
N ARG A 29 19.84 -11.67 -4.79
CA ARG A 29 18.70 -12.10 -5.63
C ARG A 29 18.42 -11.13 -6.76
N SER A 30 19.46 -10.79 -7.52
CA SER A 30 19.30 -9.88 -8.65
C SER A 30 18.51 -10.55 -9.78
N VAL A 31 17.31 -10.04 -10.03
CA VAL A 31 16.54 -10.32 -11.25
C VAL A 31 17.13 -9.46 -12.38
N LYS A 32 17.42 -10.04 -13.55
CA LYS A 32 18.11 -9.36 -14.65
C LYS A 32 17.34 -9.46 -15.96
N LYS A 33 17.55 -8.48 -16.85
CA LYS A 33 17.03 -8.45 -18.23
C LYS A 33 15.50 -8.62 -18.26
N ASP A 34 14.99 -9.52 -19.10
CA ASP A 34 13.55 -9.68 -19.35
C ASP A 34 12.77 -10.06 -18.10
N TYR A 35 13.36 -10.84 -17.19
CA TYR A 35 12.75 -11.11 -15.89
C TYR A 35 12.62 -9.85 -15.05
N GLN A 36 13.59 -8.93 -15.13
CA GLN A 36 13.51 -7.67 -14.41
C GLN A 36 12.39 -6.78 -14.99
N ALA A 37 12.26 -6.73 -16.32
CA ALA A 37 11.16 -6.04 -16.99
C ALA A 37 9.80 -6.63 -16.61
N ALA A 38 9.66 -7.97 -16.58
CA ALA A 38 8.45 -8.64 -16.14
C ALA A 38 8.08 -8.29 -14.68
N TRP A 39 9.06 -8.22 -13.79
CA TRP A 39 8.85 -7.81 -12.40
C TRP A 39 8.49 -6.33 -12.26
N MET A 40 9.02 -5.45 -13.11
CA MET A 40 8.63 -4.04 -13.17
C MET A 40 7.19 -3.87 -13.65
N LEU A 41 6.79 -4.57 -14.72
CA LEU A 41 5.40 -4.60 -15.18
C LEU A 41 4.46 -5.14 -14.09
N LYS A 42 4.87 -6.22 -13.41
CA LYS A 42 4.14 -6.75 -12.27
C LYS A 42 3.97 -5.71 -11.16
N ALA A 43 5.03 -4.98 -10.82
CA ALA A 43 4.97 -3.89 -9.84
C ALA A 43 3.93 -2.82 -10.24
N ILE A 44 3.87 -2.42 -11.51
CA ILE A 44 2.88 -1.46 -12.01
C ILE A 44 1.45 -1.92 -11.71
N THR A 45 1.13 -3.19 -11.97
CA THR A 45 -0.22 -3.76 -11.69
C THR A 45 -0.63 -3.71 -10.22
N MET A 46 0.32 -3.47 -9.32
CA MET A 46 0.09 -3.41 -7.88
C MET A 46 0.28 -1.99 -7.33
N ILE A 47 0.38 -0.95 -8.17
CA ILE A 47 0.47 0.44 -7.66
C ILE A 47 -0.92 0.96 -7.29
N ASP A 48 -1.05 1.51 -6.09
CA ASP A 48 -2.09 2.48 -5.76
C ASP A 48 -1.54 3.85 -6.17
N LEU A 49 -1.91 4.30 -7.36
CA LEU A 49 -1.35 5.52 -7.93
C LEU A 49 -1.93 6.71 -7.17
N THR A 50 -1.09 7.38 -6.41
CA THR A 50 -1.53 8.24 -5.30
C THR A 50 -1.27 9.71 -5.59
N THR A 51 -2.28 10.56 -5.43
CA THR A 51 -2.10 12.00 -5.16
C THR A 51 -2.81 12.35 -3.86
N LEU A 52 -2.08 13.01 -2.96
CA LEU A 52 -2.56 13.41 -1.64
C LEU A 52 -1.95 14.78 -1.33
N SER A 53 -2.20 15.75 -2.19
CA SER A 53 -1.69 17.10 -2.07
C SER A 53 -2.82 18.08 -1.70
N GLY A 54 -2.49 19.12 -0.93
CA GLY A 54 -3.45 20.17 -0.59
C GLY A 54 -3.86 21.04 -1.78
N ASP A 55 -3.12 20.95 -2.89
CA ASP A 55 -3.38 21.65 -4.16
C ASP A 55 -3.98 20.71 -5.24
N ASP A 56 -4.51 19.56 -4.84
CA ASP A 56 -5.18 18.66 -5.78
C ASP A 56 -6.40 19.35 -6.39
N THR A 57 -6.53 19.22 -7.71
CA THR A 57 -7.64 19.76 -8.49
C THR A 57 -8.29 18.64 -9.30
N PRO A 58 -9.56 18.79 -9.71
CA PRO A 58 -10.20 17.79 -10.55
C PRO A 58 -9.43 17.49 -11.84
N GLY A 59 -8.77 18.51 -12.43
CA GLY A 59 -7.92 18.34 -13.62
C GLY A 59 -6.67 17.50 -13.35
N ARG A 60 -6.04 17.64 -12.18
CA ARG A 60 -4.89 16.81 -11.78
C ARG A 60 -5.32 15.36 -11.55
N VAL A 61 -6.43 15.16 -10.84
CA VAL A 61 -6.97 13.81 -10.56
C VAL A 61 -7.39 13.10 -11.84
N ARG A 62 -8.00 13.79 -12.80
CA ARG A 62 -8.30 13.20 -14.12
C ARG A 62 -7.04 12.75 -14.86
N ARG A 63 -5.94 13.52 -14.80
CA ARG A 63 -4.65 13.10 -15.39
C ARG A 63 -4.05 11.90 -14.68
N LEU A 64 -4.11 11.87 -13.35
CA LEU A 64 -3.69 10.72 -12.54
C LEU A 64 -4.48 9.46 -12.95
N CYS A 65 -5.81 9.58 -13.09
CA CYS A 65 -6.68 8.48 -13.52
C CYS A 65 -6.38 8.01 -14.95
N ALA A 66 -6.13 8.94 -15.89
CA ALA A 66 -5.69 8.59 -17.24
C ALA A 66 -4.35 7.83 -17.21
N LYS A 67 -3.41 8.26 -16.36
CA LYS A 67 -2.12 7.58 -16.16
C LYS A 67 -2.27 6.21 -15.49
N ALA A 68 -3.22 6.04 -14.58
CA ALA A 68 -3.55 4.74 -13.98
C ALA A 68 -4.11 3.74 -15.02
N ARG A 69 -4.91 4.22 -15.97
CA ARG A 69 -5.46 3.44 -17.09
C ARG A 69 -4.41 3.04 -18.13
N GLN A 70 -3.46 3.92 -18.39
CA GLN A 70 -2.37 3.69 -19.34
C GLN A 70 -1.01 4.02 -18.71
N PRO A 71 -0.53 3.18 -17.78
CA PRO A 71 0.68 3.45 -17.01
C PRO A 71 1.96 3.38 -17.86
N VAL A 72 1.95 2.61 -18.94
CA VAL A 72 3.08 2.45 -19.88
C VAL A 72 2.59 2.76 -21.28
N ARG A 73 3.42 3.43 -22.08
CA ARG A 73 3.16 3.68 -23.50
C ARG A 73 2.90 2.37 -24.27
N ALA A 74 1.99 2.43 -25.23
CA ALA A 74 1.53 1.25 -25.97
C ALA A 74 2.66 0.58 -26.78
N ASP A 75 3.54 1.35 -27.41
CA ASP A 75 4.67 0.82 -28.20
C ASP A 75 5.69 0.06 -27.33
N ILE A 76 5.88 0.50 -26.08
CA ILE A 76 6.75 -0.19 -25.12
C ILE A 76 6.12 -1.50 -24.66
N LEU A 77 4.80 -1.52 -24.42
CA LEU A 77 4.09 -2.74 -24.06
C LEU A 77 4.09 -3.76 -25.20
N GLU A 78 3.85 -3.30 -26.44
CA GLU A 78 3.90 -4.13 -27.65
C GLU A 78 5.28 -4.77 -27.83
N ALA A 79 6.36 -3.99 -27.70
CA ALA A 79 7.73 -4.50 -27.78
C ALA A 79 8.07 -5.52 -26.68
N LEU A 80 7.38 -5.46 -25.54
CA LEU A 80 7.51 -6.43 -24.43
C LEU A 80 6.53 -7.62 -24.56
N GLY A 81 5.67 -7.64 -25.59
CA GLY A 81 4.66 -8.68 -25.78
C GLY A 81 3.54 -8.65 -24.73
N MET A 82 3.19 -7.46 -24.25
CA MET A 82 2.22 -7.26 -23.16
C MET A 82 1.08 -6.34 -23.59
N GLU A 83 -0.08 -6.52 -22.99
CA GLU A 83 -1.26 -5.66 -23.19
C GLU A 83 -2.06 -5.54 -21.88
N GLY A 84 -2.96 -4.57 -21.80
CA GLY A 84 -3.93 -4.46 -20.70
C GLY A 84 -3.34 -4.18 -19.31
N ILE A 85 -2.11 -3.67 -19.22
CA ILE A 85 -1.48 -3.31 -17.94
C ILE A 85 -2.09 -2.00 -17.43
N THR A 86 -2.76 -2.05 -16.29
CA THR A 86 -3.24 -0.88 -15.52
C THR A 86 -2.55 -0.83 -14.16
N THR A 87 -2.74 0.25 -13.39
CA THR A 87 -2.38 0.24 -11.97
C THR A 87 -3.43 -0.52 -11.15
N GLY A 88 -3.09 -0.85 -9.90
CA GLY A 88 -3.95 -1.62 -8.99
C GLY A 88 -5.11 -0.80 -8.40
N ALA A 89 -4.90 0.50 -8.16
CA ALA A 89 -5.92 1.47 -7.78
C ALA A 89 -5.47 2.91 -8.06
N VAL A 90 -6.37 3.86 -7.81
CA VAL A 90 -6.04 5.28 -7.62
C VAL A 90 -6.36 5.68 -6.18
N CYS A 91 -5.46 6.38 -5.49
CA CYS A 91 -5.65 6.83 -4.12
C CYS A 91 -5.68 8.36 -4.03
N VAL A 92 -6.74 8.91 -3.44
CA VAL A 92 -7.01 10.35 -3.36
C VAL A 92 -7.54 10.77 -1.98
N TYR A 93 -7.59 12.08 -1.73
CA TYR A 93 -8.38 12.65 -0.63
C TYR A 93 -9.88 12.54 -0.90
N HIS A 94 -10.67 12.53 0.18
CA HIS A 94 -12.14 12.46 0.13
C HIS A 94 -12.77 13.40 -0.92
N GLU A 95 -12.38 14.68 -0.91
CA GLU A 95 -12.90 15.72 -1.82
C GLU A 95 -12.76 15.36 -3.32
N MET A 96 -11.80 14.48 -3.65
CA MET A 96 -11.50 14.09 -5.03
C MET A 96 -12.10 12.73 -5.42
N VAL A 97 -12.80 12.03 -4.53
CA VAL A 97 -13.33 10.68 -4.76
C VAL A 97 -14.29 10.67 -5.94
N GLU A 98 -15.31 11.52 -5.94
CA GLU A 98 -16.30 11.54 -7.04
C GLU A 98 -15.64 11.84 -8.39
N THR A 99 -14.66 12.74 -8.41
CA THR A 99 -13.89 13.03 -9.64
C THR A 99 -13.11 11.80 -10.12
N ALA A 100 -12.46 11.08 -9.21
CA ALA A 100 -11.70 9.88 -9.56
C ALA A 100 -12.61 8.74 -10.02
N VAL A 101 -13.75 8.53 -9.35
CA VAL A 101 -14.76 7.52 -9.70
C VAL A 101 -15.29 7.78 -11.10
N ALA A 102 -15.72 9.01 -11.40
CA ALA A 102 -16.20 9.38 -12.73
C ALA A 102 -15.11 9.21 -13.81
N ALA A 103 -13.85 9.54 -13.50
CA ALA A 103 -12.75 9.41 -14.46
C ALA A 103 -12.33 7.95 -14.75
N LEU A 104 -12.65 7.02 -13.85
CA LEU A 104 -12.30 5.60 -13.92
C LEU A 104 -13.51 4.69 -14.22
N GLU A 105 -14.67 5.27 -14.52
CA GLU A 105 -15.87 4.52 -14.89
C GLU A 105 -15.57 3.54 -16.04
N GLY A 106 -16.04 2.30 -15.90
CA GLY A 106 -15.85 1.22 -16.88
C GLY A 106 -14.44 0.62 -16.94
N THR A 107 -13.46 1.10 -16.16
CA THR A 107 -12.07 0.61 -16.21
C THR A 107 -11.80 -0.58 -15.30
N GLY A 108 -12.62 -0.76 -14.26
CA GLY A 108 -12.37 -1.75 -13.19
C GLY A 108 -11.25 -1.37 -12.22
N ILE A 109 -10.62 -0.20 -12.36
CA ILE A 109 -9.61 0.29 -11.41
C ILE A 109 -10.33 0.87 -10.18
N PRO A 110 -10.15 0.30 -8.97
CA PRO A 110 -10.80 0.80 -7.76
C PRO A 110 -10.26 2.17 -7.34
N VAL A 111 -11.14 2.98 -6.73
CA VAL A 111 -10.77 4.23 -6.08
C VAL A 111 -10.62 4.00 -4.59
N ALA A 112 -9.45 4.36 -4.08
CA ALA A 112 -9.13 4.39 -2.67
C ALA A 112 -9.21 5.84 -2.14
N ALA A 113 -9.86 6.02 -0.98
CA ALA A 113 -9.84 7.29 -0.25
C ALA A 113 -9.00 7.15 1.02
N VAL A 114 -8.19 8.16 1.35
CA VAL A 114 -7.68 8.27 2.72
C VAL A 114 -8.74 8.91 3.62
N SER A 115 -8.88 8.41 4.84
CA SER A 115 -9.89 8.90 5.79
C SER A 115 -9.35 8.93 7.22
N THR A 116 -10.24 9.16 8.19
CA THR A 116 -9.99 9.16 9.64
C THR A 116 -9.05 10.28 10.10
N GLY A 117 -9.20 11.48 9.56
CA GLY A 117 -8.39 12.64 9.88
C GLY A 117 -6.96 12.53 9.35
N PHE A 118 -6.79 11.89 8.19
CA PHE A 118 -5.51 11.73 7.53
C PHE A 118 -4.80 13.10 7.35
N PRO A 119 -3.46 13.19 7.53
CA PRO A 119 -2.54 12.10 7.89
C PRO A 119 -2.37 11.89 9.41
N ALA A 120 -2.78 12.87 10.23
CA ALA A 120 -2.47 12.88 11.65
C ALA A 120 -3.33 11.92 12.47
N GLY A 121 -4.59 11.69 12.08
CA GLY A 121 -5.51 10.81 12.80
C GLY A 121 -6.05 11.43 14.10
N LEU A 122 -6.06 12.76 14.21
CA LEU A 122 -6.32 13.49 15.46
C LEU A 122 -7.67 14.21 15.51
N SER A 123 -8.46 14.16 14.43
CA SER A 123 -9.83 14.69 14.43
C SER A 123 -10.70 13.98 15.48
N PRO A 124 -11.77 14.63 16.00
CA PRO A 124 -12.72 14.00 16.91
C PRO A 124 -13.19 12.63 16.43
N TYR A 125 -13.26 11.65 17.35
CA TYR A 125 -13.49 10.24 17.00
C TYR A 125 -14.72 10.02 16.11
N HIS A 126 -15.86 10.60 16.47
CA HIS A 126 -17.10 10.45 15.71
C HIS A 126 -17.00 11.00 14.27
N LEU A 127 -16.22 12.07 14.06
CA LEU A 127 -15.98 12.62 12.72
C LEU A 127 -15.07 11.70 11.90
N ARG A 128 -14.07 11.05 12.54
CA ARG A 128 -13.22 10.07 11.86
C ARG A 128 -14.03 8.87 11.35
N VAL A 129 -14.99 8.40 12.14
CA VAL A 129 -15.92 7.33 11.72
C VAL A 129 -16.84 7.83 10.59
N ALA A 130 -17.41 9.03 10.71
CA ALA A 130 -18.29 9.60 9.69
C ALA A 130 -17.59 9.83 8.34
N GLU A 131 -16.33 10.27 8.35
CA GLU A 131 -15.52 10.49 7.15
C GLU A 131 -15.36 9.22 6.28
N ILE A 132 -15.30 8.05 6.92
CA ILE A 132 -15.30 6.76 6.21
C ILE A 132 -16.61 6.59 5.44
N GLY A 133 -17.75 6.78 6.12
CA GLY A 133 -19.08 6.66 5.53
C GLY A 133 -19.30 7.63 4.37
N GLU A 134 -18.85 8.88 4.49
CA GLU A 134 -18.92 9.85 3.40
C GLU A 134 -18.04 9.43 2.21
N SER A 135 -16.84 8.89 2.46
CA SER A 135 -15.96 8.42 1.38
C SER A 135 -16.53 7.21 0.63
N VAL A 136 -17.14 6.27 1.36
CA VAL A 136 -17.86 5.13 0.75
C VAL A 136 -19.05 5.62 -0.07
N LYS A 137 -19.84 6.56 0.48
CA LYS A 137 -21.00 7.16 -0.21
C LYS A 137 -20.60 7.90 -1.49
N ALA A 138 -19.43 8.55 -1.51
CA ALA A 138 -18.86 9.18 -2.70
C ALA A 138 -18.37 8.17 -3.76
N GLY A 139 -18.38 6.87 -3.45
CA GLY A 139 -18.06 5.79 -4.39
C GLY A 139 -16.67 5.17 -4.22
N ALA A 140 -15.94 5.47 -3.14
CA ALA A 140 -14.68 4.79 -2.85
C ALA A 140 -14.93 3.32 -2.51
N SER A 141 -14.31 2.41 -3.27
CA SER A 141 -14.36 0.96 -3.04
C SER A 141 -13.32 0.48 -2.04
N GLU A 142 -12.34 1.34 -1.70
CA GLU A 142 -11.32 1.04 -0.72
C GLU A 142 -11.07 2.25 0.20
N ILE A 143 -10.92 2.04 1.51
CA ILE A 143 -10.66 3.10 2.48
C ILE A 143 -9.33 2.84 3.19
N ASP A 144 -8.41 3.79 3.06
CA ASP A 144 -7.13 3.82 3.76
C ASP A 144 -7.28 4.61 5.07
N ILE A 145 -7.48 3.92 6.19
CA ILE A 145 -7.65 4.55 7.52
C ILE A 145 -6.31 4.72 8.23
N VAL A 146 -6.22 5.68 9.15
CA VAL A 146 -5.07 5.92 10.02
C VAL A 146 -5.46 5.55 11.45
N ILE A 147 -4.72 4.62 12.05
CA ILE A 147 -4.97 4.23 13.44
C ILE A 147 -4.57 5.34 14.42
N SER A 148 -5.19 5.36 15.59
CA SER A 148 -4.73 6.12 16.74
C SER A 148 -3.42 5.55 17.26
N ARG A 149 -2.29 6.07 16.77
CA ARG A 149 -0.91 5.70 17.17
C ARG A 149 -0.74 5.68 18.69
N ARG A 150 -1.41 6.58 19.42
CA ARG A 150 -1.42 6.64 20.89
C ARG A 150 -1.79 5.31 21.55
N HIS A 151 -2.71 4.53 20.97
CA HIS A 151 -3.12 3.24 21.54
C HIS A 151 -1.98 2.21 21.47
N VAL A 152 -1.22 2.24 20.38
CA VAL A 152 -0.01 1.41 20.25
C VAL A 152 1.07 1.85 21.24
N LEU A 153 1.32 3.16 21.33
CA LEU A 153 2.37 3.72 22.18
C LEU A 153 2.11 3.52 23.67
N THR A 154 0.85 3.52 24.10
CA THR A 154 0.46 3.24 25.50
C THR A 154 0.14 1.77 25.75
N GLY A 155 0.24 0.90 24.74
CA GLY A 155 -0.09 -0.53 24.86
C GLY A 155 -1.58 -0.83 25.07
N ASN A 156 -2.47 0.12 24.77
CA ASN A 156 -3.91 -0.08 24.85
C ASN A 156 -4.45 -0.78 23.61
N TRP A 157 -4.12 -2.07 23.49
CA TRP A 157 -4.46 -2.91 22.33
C TRP A 157 -5.97 -3.13 22.18
N GLN A 158 -6.72 -3.21 23.30
CA GLN A 158 -8.17 -3.32 23.25
C GLN A 158 -8.82 -2.07 22.63
N ALA A 159 -8.33 -0.87 22.97
CA ALA A 159 -8.84 0.35 22.36
C ALA A 159 -8.51 0.42 20.86
N LEU A 160 -7.32 -0.02 20.45
CA LEU A 160 -6.97 -0.13 19.02
C LEU A 160 -7.88 -1.13 18.28
N TYR A 161 -8.14 -2.29 18.88
CA TYR A 161 -9.03 -3.30 18.33
C TYR A 161 -10.46 -2.75 18.14
N ASN A 162 -11.00 -2.09 19.18
CA ASN A 162 -12.33 -1.50 19.13
C ASN A 162 -12.42 -0.39 18.08
N GLU A 163 -11.43 0.51 18.03
CA GLU A 163 -11.36 1.57 17.00
C GLU A 163 -11.34 0.97 15.58
N MET A 164 -10.51 -0.03 15.35
CA MET A 164 -10.43 -0.68 14.04
C MET A 164 -11.73 -1.40 13.67
N ARG A 165 -12.44 -1.99 14.65
CA ARG A 165 -13.77 -2.60 14.41
C ARG A 165 -14.81 -1.57 13.99
N ASP A 166 -14.84 -0.42 14.66
CA ASP A 166 -15.75 0.67 14.30
C ASP A 166 -15.45 1.19 12.89
N PHE A 167 -14.16 1.35 12.56
CA PHE A 167 -13.74 1.75 11.20
C PHE A 167 -14.09 0.71 10.15
N ARG A 168 -13.88 -0.58 10.43
CA ARG A 168 -14.27 -1.67 9.53
C ARG A 168 -15.78 -1.69 9.30
N ALA A 169 -16.56 -1.51 10.36
CA ALA A 169 -18.02 -1.47 10.27
C ALA A 169 -18.49 -0.29 9.40
N ALA A 170 -17.88 0.89 9.58
CA ALA A 170 -18.19 2.07 8.78
C ALA A 170 -17.83 1.93 7.29
N CYS A 171 -16.89 1.06 6.94
CA CYS A 171 -16.53 0.81 5.53
C CYS A 171 -17.61 0.05 4.75
N GLY A 172 -18.53 -0.65 5.42
CA GLY A 172 -19.49 -1.54 4.75
C GLY A 172 -18.75 -2.59 3.90
N ASP A 173 -19.08 -2.63 2.61
CA ASP A 173 -18.45 -3.53 1.63
C ASP A 173 -17.07 -3.06 1.13
N ALA A 174 -16.71 -1.78 1.34
CA ALA A 174 -15.43 -1.26 0.91
C ALA A 174 -14.27 -1.95 1.67
N HIS A 175 -13.17 -2.21 0.96
CA HIS A 175 -11.98 -2.79 1.56
C HIS A 175 -11.31 -1.78 2.49
N VAL A 176 -10.98 -2.17 3.72
CA VAL A 176 -10.26 -1.32 4.67
C VAL A 176 -8.77 -1.64 4.70
N LYS A 177 -7.93 -0.61 4.49
CA LYS A 177 -6.48 -0.68 4.61
C LYS A 177 -6.03 0.10 5.84
N ALA A 178 -5.59 -0.62 6.88
CA ALA A 178 -5.16 -0.01 8.14
C ALA A 178 -3.73 0.54 8.03
N ILE A 179 -3.59 1.87 7.96
CA ILE A 179 -2.30 2.56 8.04
C ILE A 179 -1.84 2.56 9.50
N LEU A 180 -0.75 1.85 9.77
CA LEU A 180 -0.19 1.74 11.12
C LEU A 180 0.72 2.91 11.49
N ALA A 181 1.21 3.68 10.51
CA ALA A 181 2.21 4.73 10.69
C ALA A 181 3.47 4.23 11.42
N THR A 182 4.03 3.14 10.89
CA THR A 182 5.07 2.32 11.53
C THR A 182 6.33 3.07 11.95
N GLY A 183 6.66 4.18 11.28
CA GLY A 183 7.80 5.04 11.65
C GLY A 183 7.65 5.71 13.02
N GLU A 184 6.42 5.80 13.53
CA GLU A 184 6.08 6.50 14.78
C GLU A 184 5.64 5.54 15.89
N LEU A 185 5.70 4.22 15.66
CA LEU A 185 5.29 3.22 16.66
C LEU A 185 6.42 2.83 17.63
N GLY A 186 7.60 3.44 17.49
CA GLY A 186 8.75 3.32 18.38
C GLY A 186 9.55 2.02 18.27
N SER A 187 8.92 0.87 17.99
CA SER A 187 9.64 -0.40 17.84
C SER A 187 8.99 -1.37 16.85
N LEU A 188 9.81 -2.24 16.26
CA LEU A 188 9.33 -3.33 15.40
C LEU A 188 8.39 -4.31 16.13
N ARG A 189 8.53 -4.44 17.46
CA ARG A 189 7.60 -5.24 18.27
C ARG A 189 6.21 -4.61 18.31
N ASN A 190 6.14 -3.28 18.47
CA ASN A 190 4.87 -2.57 18.39
C ASN A 190 4.24 -2.67 17.00
N VAL A 191 5.04 -2.64 15.93
CA VAL A 191 4.57 -2.88 14.56
C VAL A 191 3.95 -4.27 14.43
N ALA A 192 4.61 -5.33 14.93
CA ALA A 192 4.08 -6.69 14.90
C ALA A 192 2.73 -6.80 15.63
N ARG A 193 2.65 -6.20 16.82
CA ARG A 193 1.45 -6.21 17.67
C ARG A 193 0.29 -5.44 17.04
N ALA A 194 0.55 -4.21 16.57
CA ALA A 194 -0.45 -3.40 15.88
C ALA A 194 -0.98 -4.11 14.61
N SER A 195 -0.10 -4.79 13.87
CA SER A 195 -0.49 -5.59 12.71
C SER A 195 -1.48 -6.69 13.08
N LEU A 196 -1.18 -7.50 14.10
CA LEU A 196 -2.08 -8.56 14.59
C LEU A 196 -3.42 -8.00 15.05
N VAL A 197 -3.40 -6.94 15.85
CA VAL A 197 -4.63 -6.30 16.37
C VAL A 197 -5.51 -5.82 15.22
N CYS A 198 -4.95 -5.13 14.23
CA CYS A 198 -5.72 -4.62 13.10
C CYS A 198 -6.29 -5.77 12.24
N MET A 199 -5.53 -6.84 12.01
CA MET A 199 -6.01 -8.03 11.28
C MET A 199 -7.15 -8.73 12.02
N MET A 200 -7.03 -8.92 13.34
CA MET A 200 -8.09 -9.53 14.16
C MET A 200 -9.38 -8.69 14.14
N ALA A 201 -9.24 -7.37 14.12
CA ALA A 201 -10.33 -6.41 14.04
C ALA A 201 -10.98 -6.29 12.65
N GLY A 202 -10.43 -6.99 11.64
CA GLY A 202 -11.02 -7.10 10.30
C GLY A 202 -10.38 -6.24 9.23
N ALA A 203 -9.13 -5.80 9.40
CA ALA A 203 -8.42 -5.13 8.32
C ALA A 203 -8.18 -6.06 7.11
N ASP A 204 -8.59 -5.63 5.91
CA ASP A 204 -8.32 -6.38 4.67
C ASP A 204 -6.87 -6.21 4.23
N PHE A 205 -6.30 -5.05 4.51
CA PHE A 205 -4.87 -4.76 4.33
C PHE A 205 -4.28 -4.12 5.58
N ILE A 206 -3.01 -4.42 5.83
CA ILE A 206 -2.18 -3.60 6.72
C ILE A 206 -1.19 -2.78 5.88
N LYS A 207 -1.16 -1.48 6.12
CA LYS A 207 -0.35 -0.49 5.40
C LYS A 207 0.69 0.13 6.33
N THR A 208 1.91 0.31 5.81
CA THR A 208 3.03 0.79 6.65
C THR A 208 2.82 2.22 7.16
N SER A 209 2.62 3.18 6.25
CA SER A 209 2.79 4.60 6.54
C SER A 209 1.79 5.45 5.77
N THR A 210 1.57 6.69 6.20
CA THR A 210 0.74 7.63 5.46
C THR A 210 1.47 8.18 4.24
N GLY A 211 2.81 8.11 4.21
CA GLY A 211 3.63 8.76 3.20
C GLY A 211 3.94 10.22 3.55
N LYS A 212 3.53 10.67 4.74
CA LYS A 212 3.75 12.03 5.26
C LYS A 212 4.71 12.06 6.44
N GLU A 213 5.03 10.91 7.03
CA GLU A 213 6.01 10.80 8.12
C GLU A 213 7.45 10.98 7.61
N ALA A 214 8.38 11.29 8.52
CA ALA A 214 9.82 11.33 8.22
C ALA A 214 10.38 9.94 7.86
N VAL A 215 9.91 8.90 8.56
CA VAL A 215 10.27 7.50 8.31
C VAL A 215 9.03 6.76 7.82
N ASN A 216 9.07 6.31 6.58
CA ASN A 216 7.96 5.60 5.92
C ASN A 216 8.23 4.09 5.82
N ALA A 217 7.86 3.44 4.72
CA ALA A 217 8.14 2.03 4.49
C ALA A 217 9.65 1.75 4.52
N THR A 218 10.02 0.73 5.29
CA THR A 218 11.39 0.20 5.32
C THR A 218 11.34 -1.32 5.21
N LEU A 219 12.39 -1.95 4.68
CA LEU A 219 12.45 -3.42 4.60
C LEU A 219 12.32 -4.10 5.98
N PRO A 220 12.93 -3.61 7.08
CA PRO A 220 12.71 -4.18 8.41
C PRO A 220 11.23 -4.20 8.83
N VAL A 221 10.53 -3.09 8.69
CA VAL A 221 9.09 -2.98 8.98
C VAL A 221 8.30 -3.96 8.11
N SER A 222 8.62 -3.99 6.81
CA SER A 222 7.92 -4.81 5.83
C SER A 222 8.05 -6.29 6.14
N LEU A 223 9.25 -6.75 6.50
CA LEU A 223 9.50 -8.13 6.91
C LEU A 223 8.65 -8.49 8.13
N VAL A 224 8.54 -7.59 9.12
CA VAL A 224 7.72 -7.83 10.32
C VAL A 224 6.24 -7.96 9.98
N MET A 225 5.71 -7.04 9.18
CA MET A 225 4.30 -7.03 8.80
C MET A 225 3.94 -8.24 7.93
N MET A 226 4.77 -8.58 6.93
CA MET A 226 4.57 -9.77 6.10
C MET A 226 4.61 -11.06 6.91
N ARG A 227 5.51 -11.17 7.90
CA ARG A 227 5.54 -12.34 8.79
C ARG A 227 4.30 -12.42 9.67
N ALA A 228 3.83 -11.29 10.19
CA ALA A 228 2.57 -11.25 10.92
C ALA A 228 1.40 -11.75 10.04
N ILE A 229 1.33 -11.32 8.77
CA ILE A 229 0.33 -11.81 7.81
C ILE A 229 0.47 -13.31 7.57
N ARG A 230 1.70 -13.81 7.36
CA ARG A 230 1.95 -15.24 7.14
C ARG A 230 1.43 -16.06 8.31
N ASP A 231 1.84 -15.68 9.51
CA ASP A 231 1.50 -16.40 10.74
C ASP A 231 -0.02 -16.29 11.01
N TYR A 232 -0.63 -15.15 10.66
CA TYR A 232 -2.08 -14.96 10.73
C TYR A 232 -2.84 -15.88 9.77
N HIS A 233 -2.41 -15.95 8.51
CA HIS A 233 -3.00 -16.86 7.53
C HIS A 233 -2.81 -18.32 7.93
N ALA A 234 -1.64 -18.71 8.42
CA ALA A 234 -1.37 -20.08 8.86
C ALA A 234 -2.30 -20.51 10.02
N ARG A 235 -2.64 -19.59 10.92
CA ARG A 235 -3.50 -19.88 12.07
C ARG A 235 -5.00 -19.79 11.76
N THR A 236 -5.41 -18.91 10.85
CA THR A 236 -6.82 -18.55 10.66
C THR A 236 -7.40 -18.93 9.29
N GLY A 237 -6.54 -19.19 8.30
CA GLY A 237 -6.93 -19.38 6.90
C GLY A 237 -7.29 -18.09 6.15
N PHE A 238 -7.39 -16.94 6.83
CA PHE A 238 -7.72 -15.65 6.20
C PHE A 238 -6.49 -15.01 5.56
N ARG A 239 -6.66 -14.50 4.33
CA ARG A 239 -5.61 -13.77 3.62
C ARG A 239 -5.80 -12.28 3.83
N VAL A 240 -4.80 -11.65 4.46
CA VAL A 240 -4.72 -10.20 4.60
C VAL A 240 -3.69 -9.67 3.61
N GLY A 241 -4.02 -8.56 2.96
CA GLY A 241 -3.13 -7.87 2.05
C GLY A 241 -2.06 -7.02 2.74
N TYR A 242 -0.99 -6.75 2.02
CA TYR A 242 0.11 -5.91 2.49
C TYR A 242 0.33 -4.70 1.58
N LYS A 243 0.45 -3.50 2.17
CA LYS A 243 0.68 -2.26 1.41
C LYS A 243 1.86 -1.45 1.96
N PRO A 244 3.08 -1.57 1.41
CA PRO A 244 4.14 -0.62 1.71
C PRO A 244 3.84 0.74 1.07
N ALA A 245 4.00 1.82 1.82
CA ALA A 245 3.74 3.17 1.35
C ALA A 245 4.78 4.18 1.84
N GLY A 246 5.12 5.13 0.97
CA GLY A 246 6.09 6.20 1.21
C GLY A 246 7.55 5.75 1.07
N GLY A 247 8.38 6.60 0.44
CA GLY A 247 9.82 6.35 0.26
C GLY A 247 10.22 5.39 -0.87
N ILE A 248 9.26 4.65 -1.45
CA ILE A 248 9.52 3.71 -2.56
C ILE A 248 9.33 4.47 -3.89
N SER A 249 10.43 4.87 -4.51
CA SER A 249 10.43 5.69 -5.73
C SER A 249 11.28 5.13 -6.86
N LYS A 250 11.94 3.98 -6.64
CA LYS A 250 12.84 3.36 -7.60
C LYS A 250 12.38 1.96 -7.99
N ALA A 251 12.52 1.63 -9.28
CA ALA A 251 12.20 0.31 -9.81
C ALA A 251 12.96 -0.82 -9.08
N LYS A 252 14.23 -0.58 -8.73
CA LYS A 252 15.05 -1.53 -7.96
C LYS A 252 14.45 -1.81 -6.56
N ASP A 253 13.92 -0.79 -5.91
CA ASP A 253 13.28 -0.96 -4.61
C ASP A 253 12.01 -1.79 -4.78
N ALA A 254 11.15 -1.47 -5.75
CA ALA A 254 9.94 -2.24 -6.03
C ALA A 254 10.24 -3.74 -6.25
N VAL A 255 11.24 -4.07 -7.08
CA VAL A 255 11.66 -5.48 -7.29
C VAL A 255 12.13 -6.13 -5.99
N THR A 256 12.84 -5.39 -5.13
CA THR A 256 13.28 -5.89 -3.82
C THR A 256 12.09 -6.19 -2.91
N TYR A 257 11.09 -5.31 -2.86
CA TYR A 257 9.86 -5.51 -2.07
C TYR A 257 9.05 -6.70 -2.58
N LEU A 258 8.90 -6.87 -3.90
CA LEU A 258 8.22 -8.04 -4.47
C LEU A 258 8.97 -9.34 -4.18
N THR A 259 10.30 -9.29 -4.11
CA THR A 259 11.11 -10.49 -3.83
C THR A 259 10.90 -10.91 -2.38
N LEU A 260 10.90 -9.93 -1.47
CA LEU A 260 10.57 -10.14 -0.07
C LEU A 260 9.14 -10.69 0.10
N LEU A 261 8.18 -10.15 -0.65
CA LEU A 261 6.80 -10.61 -0.64
C LEU A 261 6.70 -12.08 -1.07
N LYS A 262 7.30 -12.43 -2.21
CA LYS A 262 7.32 -13.81 -2.70
C LYS A 262 7.96 -14.76 -1.69
N ASP A 263 9.04 -14.33 -1.04
CA ASP A 263 9.75 -15.15 -0.05
C ASP A 263 8.94 -15.42 1.22
N GLU A 264 8.24 -14.40 1.74
CA GLU A 264 7.57 -14.52 3.04
C GLU A 264 6.10 -14.95 2.90
N LEU A 265 5.43 -14.64 1.78
CA LEU A 265 4.00 -14.90 1.57
C LEU A 265 3.67 -15.76 0.35
N GLY A 266 4.60 -15.94 -0.59
CA GLY A 266 4.41 -16.80 -1.76
C GLY A 266 3.64 -16.14 -2.91
N ASP A 267 3.42 -16.91 -3.98
CA ASP A 267 2.94 -16.39 -5.26
C ASP A 267 1.53 -15.82 -5.23
N ARG A 268 0.66 -16.34 -4.36
CA ARG A 268 -0.72 -15.84 -4.26
C ARG A 268 -0.78 -14.38 -3.82
N TRP A 269 0.21 -13.88 -3.08
CA TRP A 269 0.28 -12.48 -2.67
C TRP A 269 0.87 -11.56 -3.74
N LEU A 270 1.46 -12.11 -4.82
CA LEU A 270 1.86 -11.32 -5.99
C LEU A 270 0.63 -11.00 -6.84
N SER A 271 -0.37 -10.34 -6.27
CA SER A 271 -1.59 -9.94 -6.95
C SER A 271 -2.18 -8.68 -6.30
N PRO A 272 -2.87 -7.83 -7.09
CA PRO A 272 -3.35 -6.54 -6.60
C PRO A 272 -4.36 -6.64 -5.46
N ASP A 273 -5.09 -7.74 -5.32
CA ASP A 273 -6.04 -7.95 -4.23
C ASP A 273 -5.36 -8.29 -2.88
N LEU A 274 -4.07 -8.63 -2.87
CA LEU A 274 -3.32 -8.94 -1.64
C LEU A 274 -2.00 -8.17 -1.48
N PHE A 275 -1.58 -7.39 -2.47
CA PHE A 275 -0.42 -6.53 -2.35
C PHE A 275 -0.57 -5.24 -3.15
N ARG A 276 -0.18 -4.11 -2.55
CA ARG A 276 -0.19 -2.79 -3.21
C ARG A 276 1.04 -1.95 -2.86
N PHE A 277 1.60 -1.20 -3.80
CA PHE A 277 2.52 -0.10 -3.51
C PHE A 277 1.73 1.20 -3.36
N GLY A 278 1.80 1.84 -2.20
CA GLY A 278 1.33 3.23 -2.05
C GLY A 278 2.40 4.21 -2.53
N ALA A 279 2.32 4.67 -3.79
CA ALA A 279 3.35 5.50 -4.39
C ALA A 279 2.78 6.52 -5.39
N SER A 280 3.47 7.66 -5.50
CA SER A 280 3.20 8.71 -6.50
C SER A 280 4.26 8.69 -7.61
N SER A 281 5.55 8.68 -7.25
CA SER A 281 6.66 8.81 -8.21
C SER A 281 7.23 7.49 -8.74
N LEU A 282 6.87 6.35 -8.12
CA LEU A 282 7.40 5.04 -8.51
C LEU A 282 7.08 4.66 -9.96
N LEU A 283 5.85 4.95 -10.40
CA LEU A 283 5.40 4.62 -11.75
C LEU A 283 6.28 5.27 -12.82
N GLY A 284 6.65 6.54 -12.65
CA GLY A 284 7.52 7.25 -13.59
C GLY A 284 8.92 6.62 -13.70
N ASP A 285 9.48 6.14 -12.59
CA ASP A 285 10.78 5.45 -12.63
C ASP A 285 10.66 4.08 -13.31
N LEU A 286 9.61 3.32 -13.02
CA LEU A 286 9.35 2.02 -13.67
C LEU A 286 9.18 2.17 -15.19
N GLU A 287 8.37 3.12 -15.64
CA GLU A 287 8.16 3.39 -17.07
C GLU A 287 9.47 3.76 -17.77
N ARG A 288 10.28 4.62 -17.15
CA ARG A 288 11.59 4.99 -17.68
C ARG A 288 12.56 3.82 -17.79
N GLN A 289 12.56 2.91 -16.80
CA GLN A 289 13.41 1.71 -16.86
C GLN A 289 12.93 0.73 -17.93
N LEU A 290 11.62 0.60 -18.14
CA LEU A 290 11.05 -0.22 -19.21
C LEU A 290 11.37 0.36 -20.60
N GLU A 291 11.23 1.68 -20.78
CA GLU A 291 11.63 2.34 -22.03
C GLU A 291 13.14 2.15 -22.30
N HIS A 292 13.98 2.27 -21.28
CA HIS A 292 15.41 2.00 -21.43
C HIS A 292 15.70 0.55 -21.79
N HIS A 293 15.00 -0.41 -21.18
CA HIS A 293 15.14 -1.84 -21.49
C HIS A 293 14.81 -2.14 -22.96
N VAL A 294 13.75 -1.53 -23.49
CA VAL A 294 13.31 -1.74 -24.89
C VAL A 294 14.19 -0.99 -25.90
N THR A 295 14.52 0.27 -25.61
CA THR A 295 15.13 1.17 -26.62
C THR A 295 16.64 1.30 -26.48
N GLY A 296 17.23 0.86 -25.37
CA GLY A 296 18.63 1.11 -25.00
C GLY A 296 18.93 2.56 -24.60
N ASN A 297 17.95 3.47 -24.65
CA ASN A 297 18.14 4.90 -24.40
C ASN A 297 17.38 5.35 -23.15
N TYR A 298 18.00 6.18 -22.32
CA TYR A 298 17.29 6.75 -21.17
C TYR A 298 16.31 7.83 -21.64
N SER A 299 15.08 7.74 -21.15
CA SER A 299 14.04 8.71 -21.47
C SER A 299 14.21 10.02 -20.71
N ALA A 300 13.92 11.13 -21.37
CA ALA A 300 13.84 12.44 -20.74
C ALA A 300 12.58 12.54 -19.89
N SER A 301 12.64 13.25 -18.76
CA SER A 301 11.54 13.32 -17.78
C SER A 301 10.22 13.84 -18.36
N TYR A 302 10.25 14.69 -19.39
CA TYR A 302 9.05 15.26 -20.02
C TYR A 302 8.30 14.29 -20.94
N ARG A 303 8.89 13.12 -21.28
CA ARG A 303 8.23 12.10 -22.10
C ARG A 303 7.21 11.28 -21.32
N HIS A 304 7.27 11.35 -19.99
CA HIS A 304 6.37 10.65 -19.10
C HIS A 304 5.45 11.66 -18.44
N ALA A 305 4.14 11.54 -18.68
CA ALA A 305 3.17 12.37 -17.99
C ALA A 305 3.34 12.21 -16.47
N ILE A 306 3.48 13.33 -15.76
CA ILE A 306 3.57 13.35 -14.30
C ILE A 306 2.22 12.91 -13.73
N GLY A 307 2.24 11.90 -12.86
CA GLY A 307 1.12 11.56 -11.96
C GLY A 307 1.02 12.55 -10.82
#